data_AF-A0A419QYU5-F1
#
_entry.id   AF-A0A419QYU5-F1
#
_cell.length_a   1.000
_cell.length_b   1.000
_cell.length_c   1.000
_cell.angle_alpha   90.00
_cell.angle_beta   90.00
_cell.angle_gamma   90.00
#
_symmetry.space_group_name_H-M   'P 1'
#
loop_
_entity.id
_entity.type
_entity.pdbx_description
1 polymer ?
#
loop_
_entity_poly.entity_id
_entity_poly.type
_entity_poly.pdbx_seq_one_letter_code
_entity_poly.pdbx_strand_id
1 'polypeptide(L)'
;MTASQIDPSTCHRRTRQQWEQPFLQSLARLKFITRAAEEAGIAAATVHARKRRDPDFARAIKRAVAQAAPPIPGVCEVASRQRPRHTPARRVAHRPAQPGRKWREQFIQRLGETSNVAASAAHAHISTREVYALRRSDPTFAAAWQSALYEGYLNLEMEVLGHLRDPAPDRKLDVANALRLLSAHKDTVSKERAVRTHISKAELRESLARKVEAMRRKVEAERATDAELDQAAENTSEKEPRDD
;
A
#
# COMPACT_ATOMS: atom_id res chain seq x y z
N MET A 1 18.84 -19.15 69.74
CA MET A 1 17.69 -19.76 69.03
C MET A 1 16.70 -18.64 68.71
N THR A 2 16.79 -18.06 67.51
CA THR A 2 15.81 -17.08 67.03
C THR A 2 15.05 -17.72 65.88
N ALA A 3 13.79 -18.09 66.15
CA ALA A 3 12.88 -18.62 65.16
C ALA A 3 12.60 -17.53 64.12
N SER A 4 13.15 -17.72 62.92
CA SER A 4 12.88 -16.86 61.77
C SER A 4 11.41 -17.08 61.36
N GLN A 5 10.55 -16.12 61.71
CA GLN A 5 9.16 -16.09 61.26
C GLN A 5 9.15 -15.98 59.73
N ILE A 6 8.89 -17.09 59.07
CA ILE A 6 8.71 -17.13 57.61
C ILE A 6 7.35 -16.50 57.31
N ASP A 7 7.38 -15.31 56.73
CA ASP A 7 6.21 -14.55 56.29
C ASP A 7 5.36 -15.38 55.28
N PRO A 8 4.06 -15.66 55.56
CA PRO A 8 3.22 -16.54 54.75
C PRO A 8 3.09 -16.07 53.29
N SER A 9 3.25 -14.77 53.02
CA SER A 9 3.24 -14.18 51.68
C SER A 9 4.42 -14.65 50.81
N THR A 10 5.56 -14.92 51.45
CA THR A 10 6.79 -15.39 50.78
C THR A 10 6.64 -16.87 50.40
N CYS A 11 5.98 -17.67 51.24
CA CYS A 11 5.68 -19.07 50.99
C CYS A 11 4.83 -19.22 49.72
N HIS A 12 3.73 -18.48 49.61
CA HIS A 12 2.78 -18.55 48.49
C HIS A 12 3.42 -18.15 47.16
N ARG A 13 4.26 -17.10 47.15
CA ARG A 13 5.01 -16.67 45.95
C ARG A 13 6.02 -17.73 45.50
N ARG A 14 6.68 -18.41 46.45
CA ARG A 14 7.65 -19.50 46.19
C ARG A 14 6.95 -20.74 45.61
N THR A 15 5.77 -21.11 46.10
CA THR A 15 4.93 -22.19 45.51
C THR A 15 4.48 -21.88 44.09
N ARG A 16 4.14 -20.62 43.79
CA ARG A 16 3.66 -20.19 42.46
C ARG A 16 4.74 -20.15 41.39
N GLN A 17 6.00 -20.25 41.79
CA GLN A 17 7.19 -20.09 40.94
C GLN A 17 8.10 -21.32 40.97
N GLN A 18 7.59 -22.48 41.43
CA GLN A 18 8.33 -23.74 41.47
C GLN A 18 8.82 -24.18 40.08
N TRP A 19 8.16 -23.75 39.00
CA TRP A 19 8.55 -24.00 37.62
C TRP A 19 9.76 -23.19 37.16
N GLU A 20 10.19 -22.16 37.91
CA GLU A 20 11.22 -21.22 37.47
C GLU A 20 12.59 -21.87 37.33
N GLN A 21 13.00 -22.65 38.32
CA GLN A 21 14.28 -23.36 38.30
C GLN A 21 14.33 -24.45 37.21
N PRO A 22 13.34 -25.37 37.08
CA PRO A 22 13.36 -26.35 36.00
C PRO A 22 13.30 -25.69 34.61
N PHE A 23 12.56 -24.58 34.46
CA PHE A 23 12.55 -23.79 33.23
C PHE A 23 13.94 -23.23 32.87
N LEU A 24 14.63 -22.59 33.83
CA LEU A 24 15.97 -22.02 33.58
C LEU A 24 17.01 -23.12 33.28
N GLN A 25 16.89 -24.29 33.91
CA GLN A 25 17.74 -25.45 33.64
C GLN A 25 17.50 -26.03 32.24
N SER A 26 16.24 -26.23 31.85
CA SER A 26 15.87 -26.65 30.50
C SER A 26 16.28 -25.61 29.45
N LEU A 27 16.21 -24.32 29.77
CA LEU A 27 16.63 -23.24 28.87
C LEU A 27 18.15 -23.22 28.65
N ALA A 28 18.94 -23.44 29.71
CA ALA A 28 20.40 -23.56 29.61
C ALA A 28 20.80 -24.76 28.74
N ARG A 29 20.02 -25.84 28.73
CA ARG A 29 20.27 -27.02 27.90
C ARG A 29 19.83 -26.85 26.45
N LEU A 30 18.63 -26.32 26.22
CA LEU A 30 17.96 -26.35 24.91
C LEU A 30 18.15 -25.08 24.09
N LYS A 31 18.46 -23.94 24.72
CA LYS A 31 18.51 -22.59 24.10
C LYS A 31 17.20 -22.12 23.43
N PHE A 32 16.10 -22.87 23.56
CA PHE A 32 14.77 -22.53 23.04
C PHE A 32 13.76 -22.32 24.17
N ILE A 33 13.24 -21.08 24.30
CA ILE A 33 12.29 -20.70 25.36
C ILE A 33 10.99 -21.52 25.31
N THR A 34 10.46 -21.79 24.11
CA THR A 34 9.20 -22.54 23.96
C THR A 34 9.35 -23.97 24.47
N ARG A 35 10.42 -24.66 24.05
CA ARG A 35 10.69 -26.05 24.43
C ARG A 35 11.07 -26.17 25.92
N ALA A 36 11.79 -25.19 26.45
CA ALA A 36 12.09 -25.13 27.89
C ALA A 36 10.84 -24.88 28.74
N ALA A 37 9.88 -24.11 28.23
CA ALA A 37 8.59 -23.88 28.89
C ALA A 37 7.75 -25.16 28.93
N GLU A 38 7.69 -25.90 27.82
CA GLU A 38 7.00 -27.20 27.74
C GLU A 38 7.59 -28.23 28.73
N GLU A 39 8.92 -28.35 28.82
CA GLU A 39 9.56 -29.26 29.80
C GLU A 39 9.32 -28.85 31.25
N ALA A 40 9.17 -27.55 31.52
CA ALA A 40 8.80 -27.06 32.84
C ALA A 40 7.28 -27.11 33.11
N GLY A 41 6.49 -27.68 32.19
CA GLY A 41 5.04 -27.84 32.33
C GLY A 41 4.25 -26.53 32.27
N ILE A 42 4.78 -25.49 31.61
CA ILE A 42 4.17 -24.17 31.53
C ILE A 42 4.01 -23.68 30.09
N ALA A 43 2.99 -22.86 29.86
CA ALA A 43 2.85 -22.17 28.58
C ALA A 43 3.95 -21.10 28.40
N ALA A 44 4.53 -21.02 27.21
CA ALA A 44 5.52 -20.00 26.86
C ALA A 44 4.99 -18.55 27.06
N ALA A 45 3.67 -18.36 26.90
CA ALA A 45 3.00 -17.09 27.20
C ALA A 45 3.19 -16.62 28.65
N THR A 46 3.18 -17.55 29.61
CA THR A 46 3.40 -17.29 31.04
C THR A 46 4.81 -16.76 31.30
N VAL A 47 5.80 -17.34 30.64
CA VAL A 47 7.21 -16.89 30.69
C VAL A 47 7.35 -15.48 30.12
N HIS A 48 6.76 -15.21 28.95
CA HIS A 48 6.81 -13.89 28.31
C HIS A 48 6.08 -12.81 29.12
N ALA A 49 4.93 -13.14 29.69
CA ALA A 49 4.17 -12.23 30.55
C ALA A 49 4.97 -11.83 31.79
N ARG A 50 5.67 -12.79 32.42
CA ARG A 50 6.52 -12.52 33.58
C ARG A 50 7.78 -11.75 33.21
N LYS A 51 8.47 -12.12 32.13
CA LYS A 51 9.67 -11.43 31.65
C LYS A 51 9.46 -9.93 31.42
N ARG A 52 8.23 -9.50 31.09
CA ARG A 52 7.86 -8.08 30.99
C ARG A 52 7.68 -7.39 32.33
N ARG A 53 7.17 -8.09 33.35
CA ARG A 53 6.83 -7.53 34.65
C ARG A 53 7.99 -7.57 35.64
N ASP A 54 8.92 -8.50 35.44
CA ASP A 54 10.00 -8.83 36.38
C ASP A 54 11.37 -8.72 35.67
N PRO A 55 12.12 -7.63 35.90
CA PRO A 55 13.43 -7.43 35.29
C PRO A 55 14.50 -8.41 35.82
N ASP A 56 14.32 -8.92 37.03
CA ASP A 56 15.27 -9.84 37.66
C ASP A 56 15.18 -11.22 37.02
N PHE A 57 13.96 -11.69 36.77
CA PHE A 57 13.69 -12.89 35.97
C PHE A 57 14.22 -12.75 34.53
N ALA A 58 14.12 -11.56 33.93
CA ALA A 58 14.70 -11.31 32.60
C ALA A 58 16.23 -11.42 32.61
N ARG A 59 16.90 -10.99 33.69
CA ARG A 59 18.34 -11.20 33.87
C ARG A 59 18.69 -12.68 34.11
N ALA A 60 17.88 -13.42 34.86
CA ALA A 60 18.06 -14.86 35.07
C ALA A 60 17.99 -15.65 33.74
N ILE A 61 17.02 -15.33 32.87
CA ILE A 61 16.93 -15.90 31.50
C ILE A 61 18.20 -15.61 30.69
N LYS A 62 18.70 -14.36 30.72
CA LYS A 62 19.93 -13.98 29.99
C LYS A 62 21.14 -14.76 30.52
N ARG A 63 21.26 -14.90 31.85
CA ARG A 63 22.33 -15.65 32.51
C ARG A 63 22.28 -17.13 32.15
N ALA A 64 21.11 -17.76 32.15
CA ALA A 64 20.94 -19.17 31.79
C ALA A 64 21.35 -19.45 30.33
N VAL A 65 21.01 -18.55 29.39
CA VAL A 65 21.44 -18.66 27.99
C VAL A 65 22.95 -18.47 27.85
N ALA A 66 23.57 -17.60 28.66
CA ALA A 66 25.00 -17.34 28.63
C ALA A 66 25.85 -18.46 29.30
N GLN A 67 25.29 -19.16 30.28
CA GLN A 67 25.95 -20.28 30.99
C GLN A 67 25.85 -21.62 30.25
N ALA A 68 25.05 -21.68 29.18
CA ALA A 68 24.99 -22.83 28.31
C ALA A 68 26.34 -23.01 27.59
N ALA A 69 27.11 -24.02 28.01
CA ALA A 69 28.41 -24.36 27.44
C ALA A 69 28.38 -24.36 25.89
N PRO A 70 29.47 -23.95 25.22
CA PRO A 70 29.53 -24.01 23.76
C PRO A 70 29.29 -25.45 23.30
N PRO A 71 28.60 -25.66 22.16
CA PRO A 71 28.41 -27.01 21.63
C PRO A 71 29.78 -27.65 21.39
N ILE A 72 29.86 -28.95 21.70
CA ILE A 72 31.04 -29.80 21.45
C ILE A 72 31.48 -29.58 19.98
N PRO A 73 32.76 -29.27 19.71
CA PRO A 73 33.22 -29.08 18.34
C PRO A 73 33.13 -30.41 17.60
N GLY A 74 32.33 -30.49 16.53
CA GLY A 74 32.30 -31.66 15.64
C GLY A 74 30.94 -32.09 15.10
N VAL A 75 29.83 -31.45 15.45
CA VAL A 75 28.53 -31.72 14.80
C VAL A 75 28.05 -30.52 14.01
N CYS A 76 27.86 -30.73 12.70
CA CYS A 76 27.37 -29.75 11.75
C CYS A 76 26.07 -29.11 12.24
N GLU A 77 26.16 -27.87 12.72
CA GLU A 77 25.00 -27.06 13.05
C GLU A 77 24.38 -26.57 11.75
N VAL A 78 23.37 -27.29 11.28
CA VAL A 78 22.46 -26.79 10.23
C VAL A 78 21.81 -25.55 10.81
N ALA A 79 22.35 -24.39 10.46
CA ALA A 79 21.93 -23.09 10.92
C ALA A 79 20.42 -22.95 10.72
N SER A 80 19.67 -23.14 11.80
CA SER A 80 18.24 -22.88 11.84
C SER A 80 18.05 -21.41 11.44
N ARG A 81 17.45 -21.21 10.27
CA ARG A 81 17.11 -19.90 9.72
C ARG A 81 16.08 -19.25 10.63
N GLN A 82 16.52 -18.59 11.70
CA GLN A 82 15.68 -17.68 12.46
C GLN A 82 15.34 -16.50 11.55
N ARG A 83 14.12 -16.48 11.03
CA ARG A 83 13.57 -15.30 10.35
C ARG A 83 13.70 -14.10 11.30
N PRO A 84 14.34 -12.99 10.88
CA PRO A 84 14.52 -11.85 11.77
C PRO A 84 13.15 -11.31 12.17
N ARG A 85 12.95 -11.21 13.49
CA ARG A 85 11.81 -10.50 14.07
C ARG A 85 11.89 -9.04 13.64
N HIS A 86 10.80 -8.54 13.07
CA HIS A 86 10.66 -7.18 12.59
C HIS A 86 10.61 -6.19 13.77
N THR A 87 11.75 -5.92 14.39
CA THR A 87 11.93 -4.74 15.24
C THR A 87 11.94 -3.53 14.30
N PRO A 88 11.08 -2.50 14.47
CA PRO A 88 11.22 -1.29 13.70
C PRO A 88 12.50 -0.60 14.20
N ALA A 89 13.63 -0.97 13.61
CA ALA A 89 14.81 -0.14 13.63
C ALA A 89 14.34 1.22 13.15
N ARG A 90 14.53 2.25 13.99
CA ARG A 90 14.38 3.65 13.62
C ARG A 90 15.19 3.82 12.34
N ARG A 91 14.49 3.80 11.19
CA ARG A 91 15.12 3.96 9.88
C ARG A 91 15.85 5.28 9.99
N VAL A 92 17.18 5.24 9.95
CA VAL A 92 17.94 6.41 9.56
C VAL A 92 17.34 6.77 8.22
N ALA A 93 16.56 7.85 8.19
CA ALA A 93 15.99 8.34 6.96
C ALA A 93 17.19 8.72 6.11
N HIS A 94 17.64 7.80 5.24
CA HIS A 94 18.36 8.19 4.05
C HIS A 94 17.40 9.13 3.35
N ARG A 95 17.58 10.43 3.58
CA ARG A 95 17.01 11.44 2.72
C ARG A 95 17.51 11.03 1.35
N PRO A 96 16.62 10.61 0.43
CA PRO A 96 17.07 10.23 -0.89
C PRO A 96 17.85 11.44 -1.43
N ALA A 97 18.97 11.16 -2.11
CA ALA A 97 19.71 12.19 -2.83
C ALA A 97 18.71 13.03 -3.63
N GLN A 98 18.91 14.35 -3.70
CA GLN A 98 17.95 15.25 -4.32
C GLN A 98 17.45 14.65 -5.63
N PRO A 99 16.12 14.56 -5.86
CA PRO A 99 15.59 13.94 -7.05
C PRO A 99 16.24 14.62 -8.27
N GLY A 100 16.89 13.84 -9.13
CA GLY A 100 17.45 14.36 -10.36
C GLY A 100 16.36 15.05 -11.18
N ARG A 101 16.72 15.99 -12.06
CA ARG A 101 15.76 16.79 -12.85
C ARG A 101 14.71 15.95 -13.60
N LYS A 102 14.98 14.66 -13.84
CA LYS A 102 14.13 13.70 -14.56
C LYS A 102 13.54 12.58 -13.69
N TRP A 103 13.44 12.75 -12.37
CA TRP A 103 12.95 11.68 -11.49
C TRP A 103 11.52 11.23 -11.82
N ARG A 104 10.66 12.14 -12.30
CA ARG A 104 9.27 11.82 -12.67
C ARG A 104 9.22 10.80 -13.81
N GLU A 105 9.99 11.06 -14.87
CA GLU A 105 10.11 10.16 -16.03
C GLU A 105 10.66 8.80 -15.61
N GLN A 106 11.76 8.79 -14.83
CA GLN A 106 12.36 7.55 -14.32
C GLN A 106 11.41 6.74 -13.44
N PHE A 107 10.63 7.42 -12.59
CA PHE A 107 9.63 6.80 -11.75
C PHE A 107 8.53 6.14 -12.59
N ILE A 108 7.96 6.90 -13.55
CA ILE A 108 6.87 6.43 -14.42
C ILE A 108 7.35 5.25 -15.26
N GLN A 109 8.55 5.34 -15.85
CA GLN A 109 9.14 4.26 -16.62
C GLN A 109 9.31 2.98 -15.77
N ARG A 110 9.97 3.08 -14.61
CA ARG A 110 10.12 1.88 -13.74
C ARG A 110 8.81 1.33 -13.23
N LEU A 111 7.80 2.20 -13.04
CA LEU A 111 6.47 1.76 -12.64
C LEU A 111 5.82 0.93 -13.76
N GLY A 112 5.98 1.31 -15.02
CA GLY A 112 5.54 0.52 -16.17
C GLY A 112 6.26 -0.82 -16.29
N GLU A 113 7.56 -0.84 -16.01
CA GLU A 113 8.35 -2.07 -16.09
C GLU A 113 8.04 -3.07 -14.95
N THR A 114 7.67 -2.59 -13.76
CA THR A 114 7.67 -3.44 -12.55
C THR A 114 6.35 -3.49 -11.79
N SER A 115 5.40 -2.59 -12.08
CA SER A 115 4.19 -2.36 -11.27
C SER A 115 4.47 -2.16 -9.76
N ASN A 116 5.70 -1.82 -9.36
CA ASN A 116 6.12 -1.75 -7.97
C ASN A 116 6.52 -0.32 -7.57
N VAL A 117 5.60 0.37 -6.90
CA VAL A 117 5.77 1.77 -6.47
C VAL A 117 7.00 1.98 -5.58
N ALA A 118 7.29 1.05 -4.67
CA ALA A 118 8.42 1.18 -3.76
C ALA A 118 9.76 1.04 -4.50
N ALA A 119 9.84 0.09 -5.43
CA ALA A 119 11.00 -0.10 -6.29
C ALA A 119 11.21 1.10 -7.23
N SER A 120 10.14 1.59 -7.88
CA SER A 120 10.20 2.76 -8.75
C SER A 120 10.62 4.02 -8.00
N ALA A 121 10.12 4.24 -6.79
CA ALA A 121 10.49 5.39 -5.96
C ALA A 121 11.95 5.31 -5.53
N ALA A 122 12.42 4.12 -5.13
CA ALA A 122 13.83 3.90 -4.82
C ALA A 122 14.74 4.16 -6.03
N HIS A 123 14.36 3.67 -7.21
CA HIS A 123 15.08 3.89 -8.46
C HIS A 123 15.14 5.37 -8.86
N ALA A 124 14.04 6.11 -8.69
CA ALA A 124 13.98 7.54 -8.99
C ALA A 124 14.55 8.43 -7.87
N HIS A 125 15.12 7.84 -6.81
CA HIS A 125 15.64 8.54 -5.63
C HIS A 125 14.63 9.54 -5.05
N ILE A 126 13.40 9.08 -4.80
CA ILE A 126 12.34 9.88 -4.17
C ILE A 126 11.60 9.04 -3.13
N SER A 127 11.02 9.69 -2.10
CA SER A 127 10.22 8.97 -1.13
C SER A 127 8.84 8.61 -1.71
N THR A 128 8.30 7.44 -1.34
CA THR A 128 6.93 7.04 -1.71
C THR A 128 5.89 8.05 -1.22
N ARG A 129 6.14 8.73 -0.08
CA ARG A 129 5.27 9.78 0.46
C ARG A 129 5.15 10.97 -0.50
N GLU A 130 6.27 11.47 -1.01
CA GLU A 130 6.30 12.60 -1.97
C GLU A 130 5.62 12.22 -3.28
N VAL A 131 5.89 11.01 -3.76
CA VAL A 131 5.29 10.43 -4.96
C VAL A 131 3.75 10.37 -4.86
N TYR A 132 3.22 9.89 -3.73
CA TYR A 132 1.77 9.89 -3.48
C TYR A 132 1.20 11.30 -3.26
N ALA A 133 1.97 12.21 -2.66
CA ALA A 133 1.55 13.60 -2.53
C ALA A 133 1.39 14.26 -3.91
N LEU A 134 2.38 14.08 -4.79
CA LEU A 134 2.33 14.59 -6.16
C LEU A 134 1.16 14.00 -6.93
N ARG A 135 0.92 12.69 -6.83
CA ARG A 135 -0.24 12.05 -7.48
C ARG A 135 -1.58 12.68 -7.10
N ARG A 136 -1.73 13.16 -5.85
CA ARG A 136 -2.98 13.82 -5.42
C ARG A 136 -3.10 15.26 -5.92
N SER A 137 -1.98 15.95 -6.09
CA SER A 137 -1.97 17.37 -6.47
C SER A 137 -1.84 17.61 -7.98
N ASP A 138 -1.30 16.66 -8.74
CA ASP A 138 -0.99 16.80 -10.17
C ASP A 138 -1.79 15.75 -10.99
N PRO A 139 -2.91 16.16 -11.63
CA PRO A 139 -3.74 15.28 -12.44
C PRO A 139 -3.00 14.68 -13.65
N THR A 140 -2.06 15.41 -14.24
CA THR A 140 -1.27 14.93 -15.39
C THR A 140 -0.34 13.80 -14.95
N PHE A 141 0.32 13.97 -13.80
CA PHE A 141 1.13 12.91 -13.20
C PHE A 141 0.26 11.69 -12.80
N ALA A 142 -0.94 11.92 -12.28
CA ALA A 142 -1.88 10.83 -11.98
C ALA A 142 -2.32 10.05 -13.23
N ALA A 143 -2.53 10.73 -14.36
CA ALA A 143 -2.84 10.08 -15.63
C ALA A 143 -1.65 9.26 -16.16
N ALA A 144 -0.44 9.82 -16.14
CA ALA A 144 0.79 9.11 -16.52
C ALA A 144 1.03 7.89 -15.63
N TRP A 145 0.78 8.01 -14.31
CA TRP A 145 0.83 6.89 -13.37
C TRP A 145 -0.11 5.76 -13.76
N GLN A 146 -1.36 6.10 -14.07
CA GLN A 146 -2.37 5.10 -14.42
C GLN A 146 -2.00 4.38 -15.72
N SER A 147 -1.46 5.13 -16.70
CA SER A 147 -0.93 4.55 -17.95
C SER A 147 0.23 3.60 -17.70
N ALA A 148 1.18 3.98 -16.83
CA ALA A 148 2.30 3.10 -16.46
C ALA A 148 1.82 1.84 -15.74
N LEU A 149 0.86 1.96 -14.81
CA LEU A 149 0.28 0.76 -14.20
C LEU A 149 -0.35 -0.15 -15.25
N TYR A 150 -1.11 0.39 -16.20
CA TYR A 150 -1.70 -0.42 -17.27
C TYR A 150 -0.63 -1.21 -18.05
N GLU A 151 0.47 -0.56 -18.45
CA GLU A 151 1.61 -1.23 -19.09
C GLU A 151 2.21 -2.33 -18.21
N GLY A 152 2.41 -2.06 -16.92
CA GLY A 152 2.97 -3.05 -16.00
C GLY A 152 2.07 -4.25 -15.76
N TYR A 153 0.74 -4.09 -15.87
CA TYR A 153 -0.21 -5.21 -15.82
C TYR A 153 -0.18 -6.03 -17.11
N LEU A 154 0.01 -5.41 -18.28
CA LEU A 154 0.25 -6.14 -19.54
C LEU A 154 1.55 -6.95 -19.47
N ASN A 155 2.62 -6.37 -18.91
CA ASN A 155 3.88 -7.08 -18.72
C ASN A 155 3.71 -8.29 -17.79
N LEU A 156 2.95 -8.14 -16.69
CA LEU A 156 2.64 -9.25 -15.80
C LEU A 156 1.82 -10.34 -16.50
N GLU A 157 0.84 -9.98 -17.33
CA GLU A 157 0.08 -10.95 -18.13
C GLU A 157 0.99 -11.75 -19.05
N MET A 158 1.93 -11.07 -19.73
CA MET A 158 2.92 -11.74 -20.57
C MET A 158 3.88 -12.63 -19.77
N GLU A 159 4.31 -12.22 -18.58
CA GLU A 159 5.14 -13.05 -17.69
C GLU A 159 4.40 -14.31 -17.24
N VAL A 160 3.11 -14.19 -16.86
CA VAL A 160 2.26 -15.33 -16.49
C VAL A 160 2.08 -16.28 -17.68
N LEU A 161 1.82 -15.76 -18.88
CA LEU A 161 1.70 -16.57 -20.09
C LEU A 161 3.01 -17.30 -20.42
N GLY A 162 4.15 -16.62 -20.30
CA GLY A 162 5.46 -17.24 -20.48
C GLY A 162 5.69 -18.38 -19.48
N HIS A 163 5.40 -18.13 -18.20
CA HIS A 163 5.51 -19.12 -17.13
C HIS A 163 4.64 -20.36 -17.37
N LEU A 164 3.42 -20.18 -17.86
CA LEU A 164 2.48 -21.29 -18.13
C LEU A 164 2.82 -22.10 -19.38
N ARG A 165 3.54 -21.50 -20.34
CA ARG A 165 3.99 -22.18 -21.57
C ARG A 165 5.29 -22.94 -21.38
N ASP A 166 6.09 -22.55 -20.39
CA ASP A 166 7.34 -23.21 -20.06
C ASP A 166 7.07 -24.52 -19.28
N PRO A 167 7.52 -25.68 -19.78
CA PRO A 167 7.40 -26.94 -19.05
C PRO A 167 8.28 -27.02 -17.79
N ALA A 168 9.30 -26.16 -17.65
CA ALA A 168 10.22 -26.15 -16.52
C ALA A 168 10.68 -24.73 -16.15
N PRO A 169 9.78 -23.86 -15.65
CA PRO A 169 10.11 -22.48 -15.36
C PRO A 169 11.15 -22.34 -14.25
N ASP A 170 12.19 -21.54 -14.52
CA ASP A 170 13.30 -21.27 -13.58
C ASP A 170 12.83 -20.63 -12.26
N ARG A 171 11.87 -19.69 -12.37
CA ARG A 171 11.30 -18.98 -11.21
C ARG A 171 9.89 -19.46 -10.90
N LYS A 172 9.63 -19.74 -9.62
CA LYS A 172 8.28 -19.98 -9.10
C LYS A 172 7.43 -18.70 -9.17
N LEU A 173 6.28 -18.79 -9.83
CA LEU A 173 5.26 -17.75 -9.88
C LEU A 173 3.98 -18.25 -9.21
N ASP A 174 3.37 -17.40 -8.37
CA ASP A 174 2.05 -17.70 -7.81
C ASP A 174 0.96 -17.35 -8.83
N VAL A 175 0.69 -18.30 -9.73
CA VAL A 175 -0.26 -18.13 -10.84
C VAL A 175 -1.65 -17.78 -10.33
N ALA A 176 -2.10 -18.41 -9.24
CA ALA A 176 -3.44 -18.18 -8.71
C ALA A 176 -3.62 -16.74 -8.23
N ASN A 177 -2.64 -16.19 -7.50
CA ASN A 177 -2.70 -14.80 -7.08
C ASN A 177 -2.47 -13.82 -8.24
N ALA A 178 -1.64 -14.15 -9.22
CA ALA A 178 -1.47 -13.33 -10.42
C ALA A 178 -2.78 -13.20 -11.21
N LEU A 179 -3.49 -14.30 -11.48
CA LEU A 179 -4.78 -14.28 -12.18
C LEU A 179 -5.85 -13.50 -11.41
N ARG A 180 -5.91 -13.64 -10.07
CA ARG A 180 -6.82 -12.84 -9.24
C ARG A 180 -6.52 -11.34 -9.34
N LEU A 181 -5.24 -10.97 -9.30
CA LEU A 181 -4.81 -9.57 -9.42
C LEU A 181 -5.17 -8.99 -10.80
N LEU A 182 -4.90 -9.73 -11.89
CA LEU A 182 -5.25 -9.34 -13.25
C LEU A 182 -6.77 -9.16 -13.41
N SER A 183 -7.57 -10.09 -12.87
CA SER A 183 -9.04 -9.98 -12.91
C SER A 183 -9.54 -8.74 -12.17
N ALA A 184 -9.04 -8.50 -10.95
CA ALA A 184 -9.43 -7.32 -10.17
C ALA A 184 -9.04 -6.00 -10.85
N HIS A 185 -7.90 -5.98 -11.54
CA HIS A 185 -7.49 -4.81 -12.33
C HIS A 185 -8.39 -4.57 -13.54
N LYS A 186 -8.71 -5.63 -14.30
CA LYS A 186 -9.65 -5.55 -15.44
C LYS A 186 -11.00 -4.96 -15.01
N ASP A 187 -11.53 -5.38 -13.86
CA ASP A 187 -12.78 -4.85 -13.32
C ASP A 187 -12.66 -3.38 -12.93
N THR A 188 -11.53 -3.00 -12.32
CA THR A 188 -11.26 -1.61 -11.93
C THR A 188 -11.16 -0.70 -13.15
N VAL A 189 -10.40 -1.08 -14.18
CA VAL A 189 -10.28 -0.32 -15.42
C VAL A 189 -11.61 -0.21 -16.14
N SER A 190 -12.41 -1.28 -16.16
CA SER A 190 -13.74 -1.28 -16.77
C SER A 190 -14.68 -0.29 -16.05
N LYS A 191 -14.68 -0.27 -14.72
CA LYS A 191 -15.45 0.69 -13.91
C LYS A 191 -14.98 2.12 -14.14
N GLU A 192 -13.67 2.37 -14.13
CA GLU A 192 -13.12 3.70 -14.38
C GLU A 192 -13.47 4.21 -15.79
N ARG A 193 -13.37 3.35 -16.80
CA ARG A 193 -13.78 3.67 -18.18
C ARG A 193 -15.28 3.96 -18.28
N ALA A 194 -16.12 3.19 -17.60
CA ALA A 194 -17.56 3.45 -17.56
C ALA A 194 -17.84 4.84 -16.95
N VAL A 195 -17.24 5.16 -15.80
CA VAL A 195 -17.39 6.49 -15.17
C VAL A 195 -16.93 7.61 -16.11
N ARG A 196 -15.73 7.50 -16.69
CA ARG A 196 -15.18 8.53 -17.60
C ARG A 196 -16.03 8.72 -18.86
N THR A 197 -16.55 7.63 -19.44
CA THR A 197 -17.43 7.72 -20.62
C THR A 197 -18.81 8.29 -20.30
N HIS A 198 -19.34 8.05 -19.09
CA HIS A 198 -20.57 8.69 -18.65
C HIS A 198 -20.40 10.20 -18.44
N ILE A 199 -19.30 10.61 -17.79
CA ILE A 199 -18.97 12.03 -17.60
C ILE A 199 -18.78 12.71 -18.97
N SER A 200 -17.98 12.14 -19.86
CA SER A 200 -17.74 12.74 -21.18
C SER A 200 -19.02 12.85 -22.02
N LYS A 201 -19.91 11.85 -21.98
CA LYS A 201 -21.23 11.95 -22.63
C LYS A 201 -22.10 13.05 -22.03
N ALA A 202 -22.07 13.25 -20.71
CA ALA A 202 -22.80 14.33 -20.06
C ALA A 202 -22.23 15.70 -20.45
N GLU A 203 -20.91 15.87 -20.40
CA GLU A 203 -20.21 17.10 -20.81
C GLU A 203 -20.45 17.42 -22.30
N LEU A 204 -20.43 16.41 -23.16
CA LEU A 204 -20.76 16.56 -24.59
C LEU A 204 -22.21 17.01 -24.79
N ARG A 205 -23.16 16.42 -24.04
CA ARG A 205 -24.57 16.85 -24.08
C ARG A 205 -24.73 18.28 -23.61
N GLU A 206 -24.05 18.68 -22.54
CA GLU A 206 -24.10 20.05 -22.03
C GLU A 206 -23.46 21.05 -23.01
N SER A 207 -22.34 20.69 -23.63
CA SER A 207 -21.73 21.49 -24.70
C SER A 207 -22.68 21.65 -25.88
N LEU A 208 -23.34 20.57 -26.32
CA LEU A 208 -24.32 20.61 -27.40
C LEU A 208 -25.53 21.47 -27.02
N ALA A 209 -26.07 21.32 -25.81
CA ALA A 209 -27.19 22.12 -25.32
C ALA A 209 -26.86 23.62 -25.34
N ARG A 210 -25.67 24.01 -24.83
CA ARG A 210 -25.20 25.41 -24.89
C ARG A 210 -25.08 25.92 -26.33
N LYS A 211 -24.56 25.10 -27.25
CA LYS A 211 -24.45 25.47 -28.66
C LYS A 211 -25.81 25.63 -29.33
N VAL A 212 -26.76 24.72 -29.07
CA VAL A 212 -28.12 24.79 -29.60
C VAL A 212 -28.84 26.05 -29.09
N GLU A 213 -28.70 26.36 -27.81
CA GLU A 213 -29.28 27.57 -27.22
C GLU A 213 -28.69 28.85 -27.83
N ALA A 214 -27.37 28.90 -28.04
CA ALA A 214 -26.74 30.01 -28.73
C ALA A 214 -27.23 30.18 -30.17
N MET A 215 -27.47 29.07 -30.88
CA MET A 215 -28.05 29.12 -32.24
C MET A 215 -29.50 29.61 -32.22
N ARG A 216 -30.32 29.14 -31.28
CA ARG A 216 -31.72 29.60 -31.13
C ARG A 216 -31.79 31.12 -30.93
N ARG A 217 -30.97 31.65 -30.02
CA ARG A 217 -30.90 33.10 -29.77
C ARG A 217 -30.48 33.91 -31.00
N LYS A 218 -29.54 33.38 -31.80
CA LYS A 218 -29.13 34.05 -33.05
C LYS A 218 -30.28 34.09 -34.06
N VAL A 219 -30.98 32.97 -34.25
CA VAL A 219 -32.12 32.91 -35.17
C VAL A 219 -33.26 33.81 -34.70
N GLU A 220 -33.52 33.89 -33.40
CA GLU A 220 -34.52 34.80 -32.83
C GLU A 220 -34.14 36.27 -33.03
N ALA A 221 -32.87 36.62 -32.85
CA ALA A 221 -32.38 37.97 -33.11
C ALA A 221 -32.48 38.36 -34.58
N GLU A 222 -32.10 37.47 -35.50
CA GLU A 222 -32.21 37.68 -36.96
C GLU A 222 -33.69 37.86 -37.39
N ARG A 223 -34.60 37.04 -36.85
CA ARG A 223 -36.04 37.19 -37.11
C ARG A 223 -36.63 38.47 -36.53
N ALA A 224 -36.16 38.91 -35.37
CA ALA A 224 -36.59 40.17 -34.77
C ALA A 224 -36.13 41.37 -35.61
N THR A 225 -34.89 41.34 -36.11
CA THR A 225 -34.40 42.38 -37.03
C THR A 225 -35.16 42.41 -38.34
N ASP A 226 -35.48 41.24 -38.91
CA ASP A 226 -36.27 41.17 -40.15
C ASP A 226 -37.69 41.72 -39.94
N ALA A 227 -38.34 41.38 -38.82
CA ALA A 227 -39.68 41.89 -38.49
C ALA A 227 -39.71 43.41 -38.21
N GLU A 228 -38.65 43.97 -37.60
CA GLU A 228 -38.51 45.43 -37.43
C GLU A 228 -38.33 46.15 -38.77
N LEU A 229 -37.60 45.55 -39.72
CA LEU A 229 -37.44 46.09 -41.07
C LEU A 229 -38.76 46.07 -41.86
N ASP A 230 -39.53 44.99 -41.75
CA ASP A 230 -40.85 44.89 -42.40
C ASP A 230 -41.85 45.91 -41.85
N GLN A 231 -41.93 46.11 -40.53
CA GLN A 231 -42.79 47.13 -39.90
C GLN A 231 -42.37 48.56 -40.25
N ALA A 232 -41.07 48.82 -40.41
CA ALA A 232 -40.58 50.12 -40.85
C ALA A 232 -40.98 50.42 -42.31
N ALA A 233 -40.99 49.41 -43.18
CA ALA A 233 -41.45 49.55 -44.56
C ALA A 233 -42.96 49.84 -44.66
N GLU A 234 -43.79 49.15 -43.87
CA GLU A 234 -45.24 49.37 -43.82
C GLU A 234 -45.61 50.78 -43.31
N ASN A 235 -45.00 51.23 -42.20
CA ASN A 235 -45.22 52.57 -41.65
C ASN A 235 -44.74 53.71 -42.57
N THR A 236 -43.81 53.43 -43.48
CA THR A 236 -43.33 54.41 -44.46
C THR A 236 -44.26 54.51 -45.67
N SER A 237 -44.94 53.42 -46.04
CA SER A 237 -45.94 53.38 -47.13
C SER A 237 -47.27 54.05 -46.77
N GLU A 238 -47.65 54.11 -45.49
CA GLU A 238 -48.89 54.75 -45.02
C GLU A 238 -48.79 56.29 -44.90
N LYS A 239 -47.58 56.84 -45.09
CA LYS A 239 -47.25 58.26 -44.88
C LYS A 239 -47.08 59.07 -46.16
N GLU A 240 -47.55 58.56 -47.31
CA GLU A 240 -47.58 59.30 -48.57
C GLU A 240 -48.86 60.17 -48.60
N PRO A 241 -48.75 61.52 -48.66
CA PRO A 241 -49.92 62.38 -48.60
C PRO A 241 -50.76 62.24 -49.87
N ARG A 242 -52.05 61.96 -49.70
CA ARG A 242 -53.08 62.23 -50.73
C ARG A 242 -53.16 63.75 -50.87
N ASP A 243 -52.51 64.29 -51.89
CA ASP A 243 -52.70 65.65 -52.36
C ASP A 243 -54.11 65.76 -52.96
N ASP A 244 -54.96 66.60 -52.35
CA ASP A 244 -56.14 67.26 -52.94
C ASP A 244 -56.31 68.65 -52.29
#